data_AF-C9LU58-F1
#
_entry.id   AF-C9LU58-F1
#
_cell.length_a   1.000
_cell.length_b   1.000
_cell.length_c   1.000
_cell.angle_alpha   90.00
_cell.angle_beta   90.00
_cell.angle_gamma   90.00
#
_symmetry.space_group_name_H-M   'P 1'
#
loop_
_entity.id
_entity.type
_entity.pdbx_description
1 polymer ?
#
loop_
_entity_poly.entity_id
_entity_poly.type
_entity_poly.pdbx_seq_one_letter_code
_entity_poly.pdbx_strand_id
1 'polypeptide(L)'
;MEKDLIPTWEKAVLNVEEASAYMGIGVEQIRALAHAARHGMGDFPAFWVGKTIKVSRRALLQWLDDVAVSHRDLRKAAAMVENAKQMSEPRGRGRPRKRREAIA
;
A
#
# COMPACT_ATOMS: atom_id res chain seq x y z
N MET A 1 29.05 -13.33 -10.88
CA MET A 1 27.88 -14.19 -11.11
C MET A 1 26.70 -13.28 -11.38
N GLU A 2 26.37 -13.12 -12.66
CA GLU A 2 25.09 -12.60 -13.08
C GLU A 2 24.04 -13.55 -12.48
N LYS A 3 23.26 -13.08 -11.51
CA LYS A 3 22.14 -13.88 -11.02
C LYS A 3 21.20 -14.03 -12.21
N ASP A 4 20.86 -15.24 -12.60
CA ASP A 4 19.74 -15.53 -13.50
C ASP A 4 18.49 -14.92 -12.88
N LEU A 5 18.28 -13.63 -13.17
CA LEU A 5 17.17 -12.84 -12.68
C LEU A 5 16.01 -13.17 -13.60
N ILE A 6 15.20 -14.15 -13.17
CA ILE A 6 13.90 -14.40 -13.79
C ILE A 6 13.22 -13.03 -13.97
N PRO A 7 12.81 -12.65 -15.20
CA PRO A 7 12.13 -11.39 -15.41
C PRO A 7 10.86 -11.29 -14.57
N THR A 8 10.49 -10.08 -14.15
CA THR A 8 9.35 -9.86 -13.24
C THR A 8 8.02 -10.40 -13.79
N TRP A 9 7.86 -10.44 -15.11
CA TRP A 9 6.68 -11.01 -15.78
C TRP A 9 6.63 -12.54 -15.80
N GLU A 10 7.75 -13.22 -15.57
CA GLU A 10 7.80 -14.69 -15.46
C GLU A 10 7.73 -15.19 -14.02
N LYS A 11 7.94 -14.30 -13.03
CA LYS A 11 7.87 -14.67 -11.61
C LYS A 11 6.44 -15.00 -11.18
N ALA A 12 6.30 -16.10 -10.44
CA ALA A 12 5.05 -16.46 -9.79
C ALA A 12 4.69 -15.51 -8.63
N VAL A 13 5.72 -14.99 -7.94
CA VAL A 13 5.58 -14.15 -6.74
C VAL A 13 6.46 -12.92 -6.90
N LEU A 14 5.87 -11.75 -6.69
CA LEU A 14 6.53 -10.45 -6.73
C LEU A 14 6.85 -9.99 -5.31
N ASN A 15 7.99 -9.32 -5.14
CA ASN A 15 8.24 -8.47 -3.97
C ASN A 15 7.52 -7.10 -4.13
N VAL A 16 7.66 -6.22 -3.14
CA VAL A 16 6.96 -4.92 -3.16
C VAL A 16 7.51 -4.00 -4.26
N GLU A 17 8.83 -3.96 -4.48
CA GLU A 17 9.42 -3.14 -5.55
C GLU A 17 9.01 -3.64 -6.95
N GLU A 18 8.98 -4.95 -7.14
CA GLU A 18 8.57 -5.60 -8.39
C GLU A 18 7.08 -5.40 -8.65
N ALA A 19 6.23 -5.51 -7.63
CA ALA A 19 4.80 -5.21 -7.76
C ALA A 19 4.56 -3.73 -8.09
N SER A 20 5.34 -2.83 -7.48
CA SER A 20 5.33 -1.39 -7.80
C SER A 20 5.71 -1.15 -9.26
N ALA A 21 6.80 -1.77 -9.73
CA ALA A 21 7.23 -1.68 -11.13
C ALA A 21 6.23 -2.32 -12.11
N TYR A 22 5.59 -3.43 -11.71
CA TYR A 22 4.62 -4.15 -12.52
C TYR A 22 3.30 -3.37 -12.70
N MET A 23 2.82 -2.72 -11.65
CA MET A 23 1.58 -1.95 -11.66
C MET A 23 1.76 -0.48 -12.07
N GLY A 24 2.98 0.04 -12.02
CA GLY A 24 3.26 1.46 -12.26
C GLY A 24 2.78 2.39 -11.13
N ILE A 25 2.66 1.88 -9.89
CA ILE A 25 2.25 2.68 -8.71
C ILE A 25 3.33 2.66 -7.63
N GLY A 26 3.32 3.63 -6.72
CA GLY A 26 4.38 3.77 -5.71
C GLY A 26 4.45 2.62 -4.69
N VAL A 27 5.66 2.29 -4.24
CA VAL A 27 5.95 1.25 -3.22
C VAL A 27 5.10 1.41 -1.95
N GLU A 28 4.94 2.64 -1.46
CA GLU A 28 4.14 2.92 -0.26
C GLU A 28 2.65 2.64 -0.47
N GLN A 29 2.14 2.79 -1.68
CA GLN A 29 0.75 2.47 -2.01
C GLN A 29 0.54 0.95 -2.03
N ILE A 30 1.49 0.19 -2.57
CA ILE A 30 1.49 -1.29 -2.51
C ILE A 30 1.51 -1.75 -1.04
N ARG A 31 2.34 -1.14 -0.20
CA ARG A 31 2.38 -1.44 1.24
C ARG A 31 1.06 -1.13 1.91
N ALA A 32 0.47 0.04 1.65
CA ALA A 32 -0.82 0.41 2.21
C ALA A 32 -1.93 -0.55 1.79
N LEU A 33 -1.99 -0.95 0.51
CA LEU A 33 -2.93 -1.95 0.00
C LEU A 33 -2.74 -3.31 0.69
N ALA A 34 -1.50 -3.78 0.81
CA ALA A 34 -1.20 -5.02 1.51
C ALA A 34 -1.61 -4.95 2.98
N HIS A 35 -1.29 -3.87 3.69
CA HIS A 35 -1.70 -3.71 5.08
C HIS A 35 -3.23 -3.62 5.23
N ALA A 36 -3.93 -2.93 4.34
CA ALA A 36 -5.38 -2.89 4.32
C ALA A 36 -5.97 -4.30 4.16
N ALA A 37 -5.44 -5.09 3.23
CA ALA A 37 -5.86 -6.48 3.01
C ALA A 37 -5.59 -7.37 4.24
N ARG A 38 -4.43 -7.20 4.89
CA ARG A 38 -4.10 -7.93 6.14
C ARG A 38 -5.13 -7.72 7.25
N HIS A 39 -5.68 -6.51 7.32
CA HIS A 39 -6.64 -6.12 8.36
C HIS A 39 -8.10 -6.22 7.88
N GLY A 40 -8.36 -6.90 6.76
CA GLY A 40 -9.72 -7.13 6.24
C GLY A 40 -10.38 -5.90 5.64
N MET A 41 -9.63 -4.82 5.40
CA MET A 41 -10.13 -3.56 4.82
C MET A 41 -9.93 -3.48 3.29
N GLY A 42 -9.48 -4.58 2.68
CA GLY A 42 -9.25 -4.69 1.25
C GLY A 42 -9.01 -6.13 0.82
N ASP A 43 -8.93 -6.34 -0.48
CA ASP A 43 -8.78 -7.64 -1.13
C ASP A 43 -7.50 -7.74 -1.98
N PHE A 44 -6.56 -6.80 -1.76
CA PHE A 44 -5.29 -6.79 -2.48
C PHE A 44 -4.55 -8.12 -2.27
N PRO A 45 -4.09 -8.81 -3.34
CA PRO A 45 -3.61 -10.18 -3.28
C PRO A 45 -2.17 -10.31 -2.76
N ALA A 46 -1.95 -9.79 -1.55
CA ALA A 46 -0.70 -9.89 -0.80
C ALA A 46 -0.77 -10.96 0.29
N PHE A 47 0.37 -11.59 0.55
CA PHE A 47 0.58 -12.51 1.64
C PHE A 47 1.94 -12.24 2.33
N TRP A 48 2.12 -12.78 3.53
CA TRP A 48 3.31 -12.52 4.34
C TRP A 48 4.17 -13.77 4.47
N VAL A 49 5.47 -13.60 4.25
CA VAL A 49 6.49 -14.57 4.63
C VAL A 49 7.31 -13.92 5.73
N GLY A 50 6.97 -14.24 6.99
CA GLY A 50 7.48 -13.55 8.16
C GLY A 50 7.11 -12.07 8.17
N LYS A 51 8.11 -11.19 8.13
CA LYS A 51 7.93 -9.72 8.06
C LYS A 51 7.86 -9.19 6.62
N THR A 52 8.14 -10.03 5.62
CA THR A 52 8.20 -9.60 4.21
C THR A 52 6.83 -9.73 3.53
N ILE A 53 6.46 -8.73 2.75
CA ILE A 53 5.25 -8.74 1.92
C ILE A 53 5.60 -9.38 0.58
N LYS A 54 4.72 -10.28 0.12
CA LYS A 54 4.78 -10.95 -1.17
C LYS A 54 3.45 -10.81 -1.87
N VAL A 55 3.47 -10.72 -3.20
CA VAL A 55 2.25 -10.59 -4.03
C VAL A 55 2.24 -11.72 -5.04
N SER A 56 1.13 -12.47 -5.10
CA SER A 56 0.99 -13.52 -6.12
C SER A 56 0.67 -12.86 -7.46
N ARG A 57 1.52 -13.06 -8.47
CA ARG A 57 1.33 -12.43 -9.79
C ARG A 57 0.01 -12.86 -10.43
N ARG A 58 -0.31 -14.16 -10.34
CA ARG A 58 -1.55 -14.70 -10.92
C ARG A 58 -2.79 -14.08 -10.26
N ALA A 59 -2.81 -13.99 -8.94
CA ALA A 59 -3.92 -13.37 -8.23
C ALA A 59 -3.96 -11.84 -8.45
N LEU A 60 -2.80 -11.19 -8.61
CA LEU A 60 -2.72 -9.78 -8.96
C LEU A 60 -3.36 -9.47 -10.32
N LEU A 61 -3.10 -10.29 -11.33
CA LEU A 61 -3.70 -10.12 -12.64
C LEU A 61 -5.22 -10.27 -12.59
N GLN A 62 -5.72 -11.32 -11.93
CA GLN A 62 -7.16 -11.50 -11.73
C GLN A 62 -7.78 -10.30 -10.98
N TRP A 63 -7.12 -9.84 -9.93
CA TRP A 63 -7.58 -8.69 -9.16
C TRP A 63 -7.58 -7.40 -10.00
N LEU A 64 -6.60 -7.19 -10.87
CA LEU A 64 -6.55 -6.06 -11.79
C LEU A 64 -7.71 -6.10 -12.79
N ASP A 65 -8.00 -7.27 -13.35
CA ASP A 65 -9.16 -7.46 -14.24
C ASP A 65 -10.46 -7.13 -13.50
N ASP A 66 -10.62 -7.65 -12.27
CA ASP A 66 -11.80 -7.38 -11.45
C ASP A 66 -11.92 -5.89 -11.11
N VAL A 67 -10.83 -5.23 -10.71
CA VAL A 67 -10.79 -3.77 -10.44
C VAL A 67 -11.17 -2.97 -11.68
N ALA A 68 -10.65 -3.33 -12.85
CA ALA A 68 -10.93 -2.65 -14.11
C ALA A 68 -12.40 -2.76 -14.52
N VAL A 69 -12.97 -3.97 -14.44
CA VAL A 69 -14.38 -4.25 -14.79
C VAL A 69 -15.35 -3.61 -13.79
N SER A 70 -15.00 -3.61 -12.51
CA SER A 70 -15.83 -3.00 -11.45
C SER A 70 -15.66 -1.48 -11.32
N HIS A 71 -14.77 -0.87 -12.12
CA HIS A 71 -14.43 0.54 -12.05
C HIS A 71 -14.09 1.03 -10.63
N ARG A 72 -13.42 0.18 -9.83
CA ARG A 72 -13.06 0.49 -8.45
C ARG A 72 -12.00 1.60 -8.40
N ASP A 73 -12.28 2.65 -7.63
CA ASP A 73 -11.31 3.73 -7.38
C ASP A 73 -10.33 3.35 -6.27
N LEU A 74 -9.06 3.15 -6.64
CA LEU A 74 -7.96 2.82 -5.74
C LEU A 74 -7.40 4.03 -4.97
N ARG A 75 -7.93 5.25 -5.18
CA ARG A 75 -7.50 6.47 -4.46
C ARG A 75 -7.57 6.34 -2.94
N LYS A 76 -8.41 5.46 -2.40
CA LYS A 76 -8.42 5.16 -0.96
C LYS A 76 -7.05 4.73 -0.45
N ALA A 77 -6.29 3.95 -1.21
CA ALA A 77 -4.93 3.57 -0.84
C ALA A 77 -3.97 4.77 -0.81
N ALA A 78 -4.08 5.69 -1.79
CA ALA A 78 -3.30 6.92 -1.80
C ALA A 78 -3.65 7.81 -0.59
N ALA A 79 -4.94 7.94 -0.25
CA ALA A 79 -5.39 8.67 0.93
C ALA A 79 -4.89 8.03 2.24
N MET A 80 -4.82 6.70 2.33
CA MET A 80 -4.23 6.01 3.49
C MET A 80 -2.74 6.34 3.67
N VAL A 81 -1.97 6.42 2.57
CA VAL A 81 -0.56 6.80 2.61
C VAL A 81 -0.41 8.25 3.10
N GLU A 82 -1.20 9.18 2.57
CA GLU A 82 -1.14 10.59 3.00
C GLU A 82 -1.58 10.76 4.46
N ASN A 83 -2.60 10.04 4.91
CA ASN A 83 -3.02 10.03 6.32
C ASN A 83 -1.91 9.48 7.23
N ALA A 84 -1.22 8.41 6.82
CA ALA A 84 -0.10 7.87 7.57
C ALA A 84 1.07 8.88 7.69
N LYS A 85 1.37 9.62 6.61
CA LYS A 85 2.37 10.71 6.64
C LYS A 85 1.97 11.81 7.62
N GLN A 86 0.74 12.31 7.55
CA GLN A 86 0.23 13.35 8.46
C GLN A 86 0.19 12.90 9.93
N MET A 87 -0.03 11.61 10.20
CA MET A 87 0.04 11.06 11.56
C MET A 87 1.47 10.87 12.06
N SER A 88 2.43 10.66 11.15
CA SER A 88 3.85 10.54 11.47
C SER A 88 4.52 11.89 11.73
N GLU A 89 3.97 12.98 11.21
CA GLU A 89 4.38 14.33 11.60
C GLU A 89 4.16 14.50 13.10
N PRO A 90 5.17 14.99 13.85
CA PRO A 90 5.07 15.16 15.30
C PRO A 90 4.07 16.29 15.60
N ARG A 91 2.78 15.95 15.62
CA ARG A 91 1.76 16.72 16.34
C ARG A 91 2.21 16.69 17.79
N GLY A 92 2.82 17.80 18.23
CA GLY A 92 3.50 17.92 19.52
C GLY A 92 2.77 17.13 20.60
N ARG A 93 3.44 16.12 21.16
CA ARG A 93 2.90 15.29 22.24
C ARG A 93 2.53 16.22 23.40
N GLY A 94 1.24 16.47 23.58
CA GLY A 94 0.77 17.34 24.65
C GLY A 94 -0.74 17.50 24.68
N ARG A 95 -1.28 17.71 25.89
CA ARG A 95 -2.66 18.12 26.10
C ARG A 95 -2.90 19.44 25.34
N PRO A 96 -4.00 19.58 24.58
CA PRO A 96 -4.36 20.83 23.94
C PRO A 96 -4.34 21.97 24.97
N ARG A 97 -3.47 22.97 24.80
CA ARG A 97 -3.48 24.16 25.67
C ARG A 97 -4.75 24.93 25.36
N LYS A 98 -5.58 25.15 26.39
CA LYS A 98 -6.81 25.95 26.31
C LYS A 98 -6.46 27.31 25.70
N ARG A 99 -7.00 27.62 24.52
CA ARG A 99 -6.87 28.96 23.92
C ARG A 99 -7.58 29.93 24.86
N ARG A 100 -6.86 30.94 25.37
CA ARG A 100 -7.49 32.09 26.01
C ARG A 100 -8.08 32.91 24.88
N GLU A 101 -9.41 32.95 24.79
CA GLU A 101 -10.11 33.92 23.96
C GLU A 101 -9.66 35.31 24.42
N ALA A 102 -9.13 36.10 23.49
CA ALA A 102 -8.82 37.49 23.75
C ALA A 102 -10.17 38.21 23.89
N ILE A 103 -10.45 38.68 25.11
CA ILE A 103 -11.56 39.56 25.38
C ILE A 103 -11.21 40.89 24.72
N ALA A 104 -12.02 41.28 23.72
CA ALA A 104 -12.00 42.60 23.09
C ALA A 104 -12.72 43.63 23.97
#